data_AF-A0AA43ZU97-F1
#
_entry.id   AF-A0AA43ZU97-F1
#
_cell.length_a   1.000
_cell.length_b   1.000
_cell.length_c   1.000
_cell.angle_alpha   90.00
_cell.angle_beta   90.00
_cell.angle_gamma   90.00
#
_symmetry.space_group_name_H-M   'P 1'
#
loop_
_entity.id
_entity.type
_entity.pdbx_description
1 polymer ?
#
loop_
_entity_poly.entity_id
_entity_poly.type
_entity_poly.pdbx_seq_one_letter_code
_entity_poly.pdbx_strand_id
1 'polypeptide(L)'
;MTTSTNEWNRLGLAVFILIVGFALLAWSIDMSVVTILGVALMIFGVYLLLSSLFKNKKVDQMGTSESGSAIWLGSITVAVGLAIFLYDISEDWKISVAALLFAIAIYLIFTVGMKKM
;
A
#
# COMPACT_ATOMS: atom_id res chain seq x y z
N MET A 1 -12.99 0.09 -24.42
CA MET A 1 -12.70 0.14 -22.97
C MET A 1 -14.01 0.01 -22.24
N THR A 2 -14.18 -1.01 -21.41
CA THR A 2 -15.39 -1.18 -20.59
C THR A 2 -15.41 -0.10 -19.51
N THR A 3 -16.60 0.34 -19.10
CA THR A 3 -16.80 1.39 -18.09
C THR A 3 -15.96 1.21 -16.82
N SER A 4 -15.71 -0.04 -16.40
CA SER A 4 -14.86 -0.37 -15.25
C SER A 4 -13.39 0.11 -15.37
N THR A 5 -12.74 -0.01 -16.53
CA THR A 5 -11.32 0.39 -16.66
C THR A 5 -11.14 1.90 -16.54
N ASN A 6 -12.10 2.67 -17.05
CA ASN A 6 -12.09 4.13 -16.95
C ASN A 6 -12.33 4.60 -15.51
N GLU A 7 -13.16 3.92 -14.73
CA GLU A 7 -13.40 4.24 -13.31
C GLU A 7 -12.14 4.03 -12.47
N TRP A 8 -11.42 2.93 -12.67
CA TRP A 8 -10.17 2.66 -11.94
C TRP A 8 -9.03 3.60 -12.33
N ASN A 9 -8.94 4.00 -13.60
CA ASN A 9 -7.97 5.01 -14.02
C ASN A 9 -8.27 6.38 -13.40
N ARG A 10 -9.56 6.73 -13.23
CA ARG A 10 -9.97 7.94 -12.50
C ARG A 10 -9.64 7.84 -11.00
N LEU A 11 -9.83 6.67 -10.38
CA LEU A 11 -9.44 6.45 -8.99
C LEU A 11 -7.92 6.58 -8.81
N GLY A 12 -7.13 5.99 -9.71
CA GLY A 12 -5.67 6.13 -9.71
C GLY A 12 -5.22 7.57 -9.84
N LEU A 13 -5.85 8.35 -10.72
CA LEU A 13 -5.60 9.79 -10.85
C LEU A 13 -5.97 10.55 -9.56
N ALA A 14 -7.10 10.22 -8.93
CA ALA A 14 -7.50 10.84 -7.67
C ALA A 14 -6.49 10.54 -6.55
N VAL A 15 -5.99 9.30 -6.47
CA VAL A 15 -4.95 8.91 -5.50
C VAL A 15 -3.63 9.64 -5.78
N PHE A 16 -3.24 9.80 -7.04
CA PHE A 16 -2.07 10.60 -7.39
C PHE A 16 -2.22 12.06 -6.94
N ILE A 17 -3.37 12.68 -7.20
CA ILE A 17 -3.66 14.05 -6.74
C ILE A 17 -3.62 14.13 -5.21
N LEU A 18 -4.15 13.13 -4.49
CA LEU A 18 -4.08 13.09 -3.03
C LEU A 18 -2.63 13.00 -2.51
N ILE A 19 -1.78 12.18 -3.14
CA ILE A 19 -0.36 12.08 -2.77
C ILE A 19 0.35 13.41 -3.00
N VAL A 20 0.14 14.05 -4.15
CA VAL A 20 0.74 15.36 -4.47
C VAL A 20 0.24 16.44 -3.51
N GLY A 21 -1.07 16.49 -3.27
CA GLY A 21 -1.67 17.44 -2.33
C GLY A 21 -1.14 17.26 -0.90
N PHE A 22 -1.04 16.01 -0.43
CA PHE A 22 -0.43 15.71 0.87
C PHE A 22 1.04 16.14 0.91
N ALA A 23 1.84 15.85 -0.12
CA ALA A 23 3.24 16.22 -0.16
C ALA A 23 3.44 17.75 -0.10
N LEU A 24 2.61 18.52 -0.80
CA LEU A 24 2.64 19.99 -0.76
C LEU A 24 2.24 20.55 0.61
N LEU A 25 1.19 19.99 1.22
CA LEU A 25 0.76 20.39 2.57
C LEU A 25 1.82 20.04 3.61
N ALA A 26 2.38 18.83 3.56
CA ALA A 26 3.44 18.38 4.46
C ALA A 26 4.70 19.24 4.32
N TRP A 27 5.08 19.60 3.08
CA TRP A 27 6.17 20.55 2.84
C TRP A 27 5.90 21.92 3.46
N SER A 28 4.64 22.40 3.45
CA SER A 28 4.29 23.71 4.01
C SER A 28 4.42 23.82 5.54
N ILE A 29 4.53 22.68 6.24
CA ILE A 29 4.72 22.59 7.69
C ILE A 29 6.08 21.98 8.05
N ASP A 30 7.06 22.07 7.15
CA ASP A 30 8.45 21.61 7.33
C ASP A 30 8.57 20.13 7.73
N MET A 31 7.62 19.27 7.31
CA MET A 31 7.78 17.83 7.49
C MET A 31 8.93 17.30 6.65
N SER A 32 9.63 16.30 7.19
CA SER A 32 10.75 15.68 6.49
C SER A 32 10.31 15.02 5.18
N VAL A 33 11.19 15.07 4.17
CA VAL A 33 10.98 14.39 2.89
C VAL A 33 10.83 12.87 3.09
N VAL A 34 11.49 12.32 4.11
CA VAL A 34 11.42 10.89 4.47
C VAL A 34 10.02 10.52 4.93
N THR A 35 9.42 11.31 5.83
CA THR A 35 8.04 11.11 6.28
C THR A 35 7.06 11.28 5.13
N ILE A 36 7.26 12.29 4.28
CA ILE A 36 6.40 12.52 3.09
C ILE A 36 6.41 11.28 2.18
N LEU A 37 7.58 10.71 1.91
CA LEU A 37 7.73 9.50 1.12
C LEU A 37 7.06 8.29 1.79
N GLY A 38 7.24 8.12 3.10
CA GLY A 38 6.62 7.03 3.87
C GLY A 38 5.10 7.04 3.75
N VAL A 39 4.49 8.21 3.93
CA VAL A 39 3.02 8.37 3.80
C VAL A 39 2.54 8.19 2.36
N ALA A 40 3.28 8.72 1.37
CA ALA A 40 2.94 8.54 -0.03
C ALA A 40 2.93 7.05 -0.43
N LEU A 41 3.91 6.28 0.04
CA LEU A 41 3.98 4.82 -0.16
C LEU A 41 2.82 4.11 0.54
N MET A 42 2.46 4.50 1.75
CA MET A 42 1.28 3.93 2.43
C MET A 42 -0.01 4.17 1.64
N ILE A 43 -0.26 5.41 1.17
CA ILE A 43 -1.45 5.74 0.37
C ILE A 43 -1.48 4.94 -0.93
N PHE A 44 -0.35 4.85 -1.63
CA PHE A 44 -0.26 4.10 -2.88
C PHE A 44 -0.43 2.59 -2.66
N GLY A 45 0.16 2.03 -1.61
CA GLY A 45 0.01 0.62 -1.25
C GLY A 45 -1.44 0.26 -0.91
N VAL A 46 -2.16 1.13 -0.18
CA VAL A 46 -3.60 0.97 0.09
C VAL A 46 -4.40 1.00 -1.21
N TYR A 47 -4.07 1.90 -2.14
CA TYR A 47 -4.71 1.91 -3.47
C TYR A 47 -4.51 0.59 -4.21
N LEU A 48 -3.29 0.02 -4.21
CA LEU A 48 -3.03 -1.28 -4.85
C LEU A 48 -3.87 -2.40 -4.22
N LEU A 49 -3.94 -2.46 -2.88
CA LEU A 49 -4.77 -3.42 -2.15
C LEU A 49 -6.25 -3.30 -2.53
N LEU A 50 -6.82 -2.09 -2.46
CA LEU A 50 -8.21 -1.85 -2.82
C LEU A 50 -8.46 -2.17 -4.28
N SER A 51 -7.56 -1.76 -5.17
CA SER A 51 -7.69 -2.06 -6.60
C SER A 51 -7.76 -3.56 -6.85
N SER A 52 -6.97 -4.35 -6.13
CA SER A 52 -7.01 -5.81 -6.28
C SER A 52 -8.30 -6.43 -5.74
N LEU A 53 -8.75 -6.00 -4.55
CA LEU A 53 -9.96 -6.55 -3.92
C LEU A 53 -11.24 -6.25 -4.71
N PHE A 54 -11.26 -5.13 -5.43
CA PHE A 54 -12.46 -4.62 -6.09
C PHE A 54 -12.43 -4.66 -7.63
N LYS A 55 -11.26 -4.80 -8.31
CA LYS A 55 -11.20 -4.72 -9.79
C LYS A 55 -11.92 -5.84 -10.54
N ASN A 56 -11.99 -7.08 -10.04
CA ASN A 56 -12.88 -8.12 -10.57
C ASN A 56 -12.74 -9.45 -9.83
N LYS A 57 -13.84 -9.95 -9.27
CA LYS A 57 -13.96 -11.28 -8.62
C LYS A 57 -14.20 -12.45 -9.58
N LYS A 58 -14.15 -12.27 -10.91
CA LYS A 58 -14.72 -13.26 -11.84
C LYS A 58 -13.77 -14.33 -12.41
N VAL A 59 -12.44 -14.23 -12.33
CA VAL A 59 -11.56 -15.28 -12.91
C VAL A 59 -10.25 -15.54 -12.13
N ASP A 60 -10.01 -14.87 -11.00
CA ASP A 60 -8.67 -14.88 -10.40
C ASP A 60 -8.62 -15.75 -9.13
N GLN A 61 -8.37 -17.04 -9.32
CA GLN A 61 -7.87 -17.91 -8.25
C GLN A 61 -6.52 -17.36 -7.79
N MET A 62 -6.48 -16.86 -6.54
CA MET A 62 -5.25 -16.34 -5.93
C MET A 62 -4.20 -17.44 -5.87
N GLY A 63 -3.22 -17.35 -6.76
CA GLY A 63 -2.08 -18.25 -6.85
C GLY A 63 -1.08 -17.83 -7.93
N THR A 64 -1.57 -17.29 -9.05
CA THR A 64 -0.75 -16.81 -10.19
C THR A 64 -1.38 -15.62 -10.93
N SER A 65 -2.37 -14.97 -10.33
CA SER A 65 -3.26 -14.02 -11.01
C SER A 65 -2.85 -12.56 -10.74
N GLU A 66 -3.21 -11.62 -11.63
CA GLU A 66 -2.88 -10.19 -11.50
C GLU A 66 -3.41 -9.59 -10.19
N SER A 67 -4.53 -10.12 -9.67
CA SER A 67 -5.06 -9.74 -8.35
C SER A 67 -4.15 -10.19 -7.20
N GLY A 68 -3.60 -11.41 -7.24
CA GLY A 68 -2.70 -11.91 -6.19
C GLY A 68 -1.40 -11.11 -6.08
N SER A 69 -0.79 -10.76 -7.21
CA SER A 69 0.42 -9.93 -7.25
C SER A 69 0.16 -8.50 -6.79
N ALA A 70 -0.99 -7.92 -7.13
CA ALA A 70 -1.39 -6.60 -6.66
C ALA A 70 -1.63 -6.54 -5.14
N ILE A 71 -2.18 -7.61 -4.53
CA ILE A 71 -2.29 -7.71 -3.07
C ILE A 71 -0.91 -7.76 -2.44
N TRP A 72 -0.02 -8.60 -2.97
CA TRP A 72 1.34 -8.76 -2.45
C TRP A 72 2.13 -7.45 -2.52
N LEU A 73 2.14 -6.81 -3.69
CA LEU A 73 2.81 -5.53 -3.90
C LEU A 73 2.21 -4.45 -2.99
N GLY A 74 0.88 -4.35 -2.92
CA GLY A 74 0.21 -3.38 -2.06
C GLY A 74 0.57 -3.55 -0.58
N SER A 75 0.54 -4.77 -0.05
CA SER A 75 0.92 -5.06 1.34
C SER A 75 2.36 -4.68 1.65
N ILE A 76 3.30 -5.02 0.75
CA ILE A 76 4.71 -4.67 0.93
C ILE A 76 4.91 -3.16 0.86
N THR A 77 4.28 -2.47 -0.09
CA THR A 77 4.39 -1.02 -0.20
C THR A 77 3.87 -0.32 1.05
N VAL A 78 2.75 -0.77 1.63
CA VAL A 78 2.25 -0.25 2.92
C VAL A 78 3.25 -0.51 4.05
N ALA A 79 3.77 -1.74 4.16
CA ALA A 79 4.71 -2.10 5.21
C ALA A 79 6.00 -1.27 5.16
N VAL A 80 6.54 -1.06 3.95
CA VAL A 80 7.72 -0.23 3.73
C VAL A 80 7.42 1.24 4.05
N GLY A 81 6.29 1.77 3.59
CA GLY A 81 5.88 3.14 3.90
C GLY A 81 5.73 3.38 5.41
N LEU A 82 5.11 2.43 6.11
CA LEU A 82 4.96 2.47 7.57
C LEU A 82 6.31 2.39 8.29
N ALA A 83 7.22 1.54 7.83
CA ALA A 83 8.54 1.40 8.43
C ALA A 83 9.39 2.67 8.28
N ILE A 84 9.32 3.32 7.12
CA ILE A 84 9.97 4.61 6.84
C ILE A 84 9.37 5.70 7.74
N PHE A 85 8.04 5.76 7.84
CA PHE A 85 7.34 6.70 8.70
C PHE A 85 7.72 6.55 10.18
N LEU A 86 7.74 5.31 10.67
CA LEU A 86 8.11 5.02 12.06
C LEU A 86 9.59 5.27 12.33
N TYR A 87 10.47 5.04 11.34
CA TYR A 87 11.89 5.35 11.47
C TYR A 87 12.09 6.84 11.72
N ASP A 88 11.46 7.68 10.89
CA ASP A 88 11.64 9.13 10.94
C ASP A 88 11.07 9.75 12.22
N ILE A 89 9.97 9.22 12.75
CA ILE A 89 9.35 9.73 13.99
C ILE A 89 10.08 9.25 15.24
N SER A 90 10.51 7.99 15.25
CA SER A 90 11.07 7.39 16.45
C SER A 90 12.58 7.52 16.57
N GLU A 91 13.26 7.82 15.45
CA GLU A 91 14.72 7.78 15.31
C GLU A 91 15.34 6.43 15.73
N ASP A 92 14.54 5.37 15.90
CA ASP A 92 14.97 4.03 16.30
C ASP A 92 14.64 3.01 15.20
N TRP A 93 15.70 2.51 14.56
CA TRP A 93 15.61 1.49 13.53
C TRP A 93 14.95 0.19 14.01
N LYS A 94 14.99 -0.12 15.31
CA LYS A 94 14.35 -1.32 15.87
C LYS A 94 12.84 -1.28 15.71
N ILE A 95 12.22 -0.11 15.83
CA ILE A 95 10.76 0.04 15.69
C ILE A 95 10.35 -0.22 14.24
N SER A 96 11.12 0.29 13.28
CA SER A 96 10.90 0.02 11.85
C SER A 96 11.08 -1.44 11.49
N VAL A 97 12.13 -2.09 12.03
CA VAL A 97 12.33 -3.54 11.84
C VAL A 97 11.19 -4.35 12.46
N ALA A 98 10.75 -3.99 13.67
CA ALA A 98 9.61 -4.64 14.31
C ALA A 98 8.33 -4.50 13.47
N ALA A 99 8.06 -3.32 12.92
CA ALA A 99 6.91 -3.08 12.04
C ALA A 99 6.96 -3.92 10.75
N LEU A 100 8.14 -4.05 10.13
CA LEU A 100 8.33 -4.90 8.95
C LEU A 100 8.11 -6.39 9.28
N LEU A 101 8.69 -6.87 10.39
CA LEU A 101 8.51 -8.25 10.84
C LEU A 101 7.04 -8.55 11.15
N PHE A 102 6.34 -7.61 11.79
CA PHE A 102 4.91 -7.72 12.08
C PHE A 102 4.06 -7.76 10.80
N ALA A 103 4.37 -6.92 9.80
CA ALA A 103 3.70 -6.93 8.51
C ALA A 103 3.92 -8.26 7.75
N ILE A 104 5.16 -8.79 7.77
CA ILE A 104 5.47 -10.11 7.19
C ILE A 104 4.69 -11.21 7.92
N ALA A 105 4.60 -11.16 9.25
CA ALA A 105 3.85 -12.13 10.04
C ALA A 105 2.36 -12.12 9.70
N ILE A 106 1.73 -10.94 9.62
CA ILE A 106 0.33 -10.79 9.18
C ILE A 106 0.14 -11.38 7.79
N TYR A 107 1.05 -11.08 6.86
CA TYR A 107 0.99 -11.62 5.50
C TYR A 107 1.07 -13.16 5.47
N LEU A 108 1.98 -13.75 6.24
CA LEU A 108 2.09 -15.21 6.35
C LEU A 108 0.82 -15.84 6.94
N ILE A 109 0.24 -15.23 7.97
CA ILE A 109 -1.05 -15.68 8.54
C ILE A 109 -2.16 -15.61 7.48
N PHE A 110 -2.24 -14.51 6.73
CA PHE A 110 -3.28 -14.32 5.72
C PHE A 110 -3.13 -15.31 4.57
N THR A 111 -1.91 -15.51 4.05
CA THR A 111 -1.64 -16.47 2.96
C THR A 111 -1.85 -17.92 3.36
N VAL A 112 -1.43 -18.31 4.57
CA VAL A 112 -1.66 -19.67 5.10
C VAL A 112 -3.14 -19.90 5.44
N GLY A 113 -3.81 -18.89 5.98
CA GLY A 113 -5.24 -18.93 6.31
C GLY A 113 -6.13 -19.07 5.08
N MET A 114 -5.83 -18.33 4.00
CA MET A 114 -6.59 -18.42 2.76
C MET A 114 -6.35 -19.70 1.96
N LYS A 115 -5.17 -20.34 2.06
CA LYS A 115 -4.94 -21.66 1.44
C LYS A 115 -5.81 -22.78 2.01
N LYS A 116 -6.41 -22.57 3.19
CA LYS A 116 -7.28 -23.55 3.86
C LYS A 116 -8.78 -23.34 3.59
N MET A 117 -9.16 -22.27 2.89
CA MET A 117 -10.53 -21.98 2.45
C MET A 117 -10.70 -22.35 0.97
#